data_AF-A0A183K849-F1
#
_entry.id   AF-A0A183K849-F1
#
_cell.length_a   1.000
_cell.length_b   1.000
_cell.length_c   1.000
_cell.angle_alpha   90.00
_cell.angle_beta   90.00
_cell.angle_gamma   90.00
#
_symmetry.space_group_name_H-M   'P 1'
#
loop_
_entity.id
_entity.type
_entity.pdbx_description
1 polymer ?
#
loop_
_entity_poly.entity_id
_entity_poly.type
_entity_poly.pdbx_seq_one_letter_code
_entity_poly.pdbx_strand_id
1 'polypeptide(L)'
;MTTKKPTGKFSKLKRPIKDKDGKTVNAIQEQSNIWVEYFEELLNRPASLNPPDIKAAHTDLSIDVTPSTIETSMAIRQIKSGEAAEPDTMPAEALKSDREVTESMLYFLFRKIWEEKQVPQTDWKEKHLIKIPKKGYLSKFENYRGITLLSITRKVFNRVLLNQVKDSVDA
;
A
#
# COMPACT_ATOMS: atom_id res chain seq x y z
N MET A 1 9.84 -7.74 14.02
CA MET A 1 8.76 -6.81 14.43
C MET A 1 8.85 -5.58 13.54
N THR A 2 8.02 -5.46 12.49
CA THR A 2 8.11 -4.35 11.53
C THR A 2 7.09 -3.30 11.91
N THR A 3 7.52 -2.29 12.66
CA THR A 3 6.69 -1.15 13.06
C THR A 3 6.29 -0.35 11.83
N LYS A 4 5.00 -0.37 11.44
CA LYS A 4 4.48 0.43 10.33
C LYS A 4 4.16 1.81 10.90
N LYS A 5 5.17 2.69 10.95
CA LYS A 5 4.97 4.10 11.33
C LYS A 5 4.28 4.84 10.16
N PRO A 6 3.15 5.52 10.38
CA PRO A 6 2.55 6.38 9.37
C PRO A 6 3.35 7.68 9.26
N THR A 7 3.96 7.93 8.10
CA THR A 7 4.69 9.18 7.80
C THR A 7 3.96 10.09 6.79
N GLY A 8 2.69 9.80 6.47
CA GLY A 8 1.95 10.49 5.43
C GLY A 8 1.52 11.94 5.74
N LYS A 9 1.51 12.79 4.71
CA LYS A 9 0.94 14.15 4.75
C LYS A 9 -0.60 14.07 4.75
N PHE A 10 -1.23 14.39 5.88
CA PHE A 10 -2.70 14.44 5.97
C PHE A 10 -3.26 15.65 5.20
N SER A 11 -4.19 15.41 4.26
CA SER A 11 -4.91 16.50 3.60
C SER A 11 -5.82 17.23 4.60
N LYS A 12 -5.78 18.57 4.56
CA LYS A 12 -6.48 19.45 5.51
C LYS A 12 -7.99 19.29 5.36
N LEU A 13 -8.67 18.84 6.41
CA LEU A 13 -10.10 19.10 6.58
C LEU A 13 -10.24 20.20 7.63
N LYS A 14 -10.95 21.29 7.32
CA LYS A 14 -11.25 22.38 8.27
C LYS A 14 -12.32 22.00 9.31
N ARG A 15 -12.79 20.75 9.32
CA ARG A 15 -13.90 20.34 10.17
C ARG A 15 -13.40 19.95 11.56
N PRO A 16 -14.06 20.39 12.63
CA PRO A 16 -13.77 19.93 13.98
C PRO A 16 -13.90 18.41 14.09
N ILE A 17 -12.98 17.78 14.83
CA ILE A 17 -12.99 16.34 15.12
C ILE A 17 -13.16 16.18 16.63
N LYS A 18 -13.86 15.13 17.07
CA LYS A 18 -13.92 14.77 18.48
C LYS A 18 -12.79 13.80 18.82
N ASP A 19 -12.11 14.03 19.93
CA ASP A 19 -11.14 13.07 20.49
C ASP A 19 -11.85 11.86 21.14
N LYS A 20 -11.06 10.97 21.74
CA LYS A 20 -11.56 9.76 22.42
C LYS A 20 -12.50 10.09 23.59
N ASP A 21 -12.35 11.26 24.21
CA ASP A 21 -13.18 11.75 25.32
C ASP A 21 -14.41 12.54 24.83
N GLY A 22 -14.60 12.67 23.52
CA GLY A 22 -15.71 13.38 22.91
C GLY A 22 -15.55 14.91 22.88
N LYS A 23 -14.38 15.43 23.27
CA LYS A 23 -14.05 16.86 23.24
C LYS A 23 -13.72 17.27 21.81
N THR A 24 -14.22 18.44 21.43
CA THR A 24 -14.04 18.98 20.08
C THR A 24 -12.66 19.61 19.94
N VAL A 25 -11.92 19.15 18.94
CA VAL A 25 -10.56 19.58 18.60
C VAL A 25 -10.59 20.33 17.28
N ASN A 26 -10.12 21.59 17.32
CA ASN A 26 -10.16 22.51 16.19
C ASN A 26 -8.76 22.80 15.62
N ALA A 27 -7.70 22.66 16.43
CA ALA A 27 -6.35 22.95 15.98
C ALA A 27 -5.86 21.87 15.01
N ILE A 28 -5.34 22.30 13.86
CA ILE A 28 -4.89 21.39 12.78
C ILE A 28 -3.82 20.41 13.30
N GLN A 29 -2.90 20.88 14.13
CA GLN A 29 -1.83 20.05 14.68
C GLN A 29 -2.37 18.98 15.62
N GLU A 30 -3.28 19.35 16.52
CA GLU A 30 -3.91 18.41 17.46
C GLU A 30 -4.76 17.37 16.71
N GLN A 31 -5.52 17.80 15.69
CA GLN A 31 -6.23 16.88 14.82
C GLN A 31 -5.26 15.91 14.12
N SER A 32 -4.11 16.39 13.65
CA SER A 32 -3.09 15.53 13.02
C SER A 32 -2.57 14.48 13.98
N ASN A 33 -2.29 14.84 15.23
CA ASN A 33 -1.81 13.90 16.23
C ASN A 33 -2.85 12.82 16.55
N ILE A 34 -4.13 13.21 16.67
CA ILE A 34 -5.24 12.25 16.85
C ILE A 34 -5.31 11.26 15.68
N TRP A 35 -5.13 11.73 14.45
CA TRP A 35 -5.10 10.85 13.28
C TRP A 35 -3.90 9.90 13.30
N VAL A 36 -2.72 10.38 13.66
CA VAL A 36 -1.51 9.55 13.78
C VAL A 36 -1.77 8.44 14.79
N GLU A 37 -2.20 8.79 16.01
CA GLU A 37 -2.45 7.81 17.07
C GLU A 37 -3.51 6.79 16.65
N TYR A 38 -4.64 7.24 16.11
CA TYR A 38 -5.71 6.36 15.67
C TYR A 38 -5.25 5.36 14.61
N PHE A 39 -4.50 5.81 13.60
CA PHE A 39 -4.04 4.92 12.54
C PHE A 39 -2.83 4.07 12.96
N GLU A 40 -1.99 4.54 13.89
CA GLU A 40 -0.95 3.72 14.50
C GLU A 40 -1.56 2.54 15.25
N GLU A 41 -2.57 2.79 16.09
CA GLU A 41 -3.29 1.77 16.84
C GLU A 41 -3.98 0.78 15.89
N LEU A 42 -4.66 1.29 14.86
CA LEU A 42 -5.39 0.47 13.88
C LEU A 42 -4.46 -0.42 13.03
N LEU A 43 -3.31 0.10 12.60
CA LEU A 43 -2.42 -0.57 11.64
C LEU A 43 -1.36 -1.46 12.30
N ASN A 44 -1.08 -1.27 13.59
CA ASN A 44 -0.05 -1.99 14.33
C ASN A 44 -0.62 -2.87 15.47
N ARG A 45 -1.85 -3.38 15.30
CA ARG A 45 -2.46 -4.30 16.27
C ARG A 45 -1.52 -5.49 16.54
N PRO A 46 -1.27 -5.87 17.81
CA PRO A 46 -0.43 -7.02 18.13
C PRO A 46 -1.03 -8.30 17.56
N ALA A 47 -0.16 -9.27 17.27
CA ALA A 47 -0.59 -10.61 16.87
C ALA A 47 -1.48 -11.22 17.96
N SER A 48 -2.50 -11.98 17.53
CA SER A 48 -3.33 -12.74 18.46
C SER A 48 -2.46 -13.69 19.28
N LEU A 49 -2.68 -13.76 20.59
CA LEU A 49 -2.02 -14.73 21.47
C LEU A 49 -2.42 -16.18 21.14
N ASN A 50 -3.59 -16.36 20.54
CA ASN A 50 -4.07 -17.63 20.01
C ASN A 50 -3.99 -17.57 18.49
N PRO A 51 -2.89 -18.03 17.87
CA PRO A 51 -2.84 -18.15 16.42
C PRO A 51 -3.88 -19.20 15.98
N PRO A 52 -4.55 -19.01 14.85
CA PRO A 52 -5.38 -20.06 14.27
C PRO A 52 -4.52 -21.30 14.02
N ASP A 53 -5.07 -22.48 14.32
CA ASP A 53 -4.47 -23.77 13.97
C ASP A 53 -4.60 -23.99 12.45
N ILE A 54 -3.62 -23.51 11.70
CA ILE A 54 -3.55 -23.66 10.25
C ILE A 54 -2.83 -24.98 9.97
N LYS A 55 -3.61 -26.00 9.56
CA LYS A 55 -3.05 -27.27 9.08
C LYS A 55 -2.18 -27.01 7.86
N ALA A 56 -1.02 -27.67 7.79
CA ALA A 56 -0.16 -27.62 6.63
C ALA A 56 -0.94 -28.04 5.37
N ALA A 57 -0.75 -27.29 4.28
CA ALA A 57 -1.28 -27.69 2.98
C ALA A 57 -0.64 -29.01 2.54
N HIS A 58 -1.41 -29.83 1.83
CA HIS A 58 -0.91 -31.11 1.30
C HIS A 58 0.04 -30.93 0.12
N THR A 59 0.11 -29.73 -0.45
CA THR A 59 0.91 -29.42 -1.64
C THR A 59 1.39 -27.98 -1.54
N ASP A 60 2.69 -27.77 -1.77
CA ASP A 60 3.26 -26.44 -1.88
C ASP A 60 2.91 -25.82 -3.22
N LEU A 61 2.40 -24.59 -3.19
CA LEU A 61 2.10 -23.80 -4.37
C LEU A 61 3.41 -23.23 -4.96
N SER A 62 3.57 -23.32 -6.29
CA SER A 62 4.76 -22.82 -6.99
C SER A 62 4.71 -21.29 -7.19
N ILE A 63 4.71 -20.56 -6.07
CA ILE A 63 4.64 -19.10 -6.03
C ILE A 63 6.03 -18.49 -5.80
N ASP A 64 7.02 -19.29 -5.35
CA ASP A 64 8.40 -18.84 -5.13
C ASP A 64 9.21 -18.80 -6.45
N VAL A 65 8.68 -18.12 -7.47
CA VAL A 65 9.31 -18.00 -8.78
C VAL A 65 9.69 -16.54 -9.01
N THR A 66 10.97 -16.30 -9.31
CA THR A 66 11.47 -14.97 -9.64
C THR A 66 10.65 -14.36 -10.79
N PRO A 67 10.12 -13.13 -10.63
CA PRO A 67 9.41 -12.43 -11.69
C PRO A 67 10.17 -12.43 -13.01
N SER A 68 9.51 -12.83 -14.09
CA SER A 68 10.00 -12.77 -15.45
C SER A 68 9.73 -11.41 -16.11
N THR A 69 10.43 -11.14 -17.21
CA THR A 69 10.17 -9.95 -18.04
C THR A 69 8.76 -9.97 -18.62
N ILE A 70 8.24 -11.16 -18.96
CA ILE A 70 6.89 -11.33 -19.51
C ILE A 70 5.84 -10.95 -18.46
N GLU A 71 5.95 -11.46 -17.24
CA GLU A 71 5.05 -11.10 -16.14
C GLU A 71 5.10 -9.60 -15.83
N THR A 72 6.30 -9.01 -15.85
CA THR A 72 6.49 -7.56 -15.63
C THR A 72 5.77 -6.73 -16.71
N SER A 73 5.96 -7.09 -17.98
CA SER A 73 5.28 -6.47 -19.12
C SER A 73 3.75 -6.60 -19.02
N MET A 74 3.24 -7.78 -18.67
CA MET A 74 1.81 -8.00 -18.46
C MET A 74 1.26 -7.14 -17.32
N ALA A 75 1.98 -7.05 -16.20
CA ALA A 75 1.58 -6.23 -15.06
C ALA A 75 1.50 -4.74 -15.42
N ILE A 76 2.47 -4.20 -16.16
CA ILE A 76 2.46 -2.80 -16.63
C ILE A 76 1.22 -2.52 -17.48
N ARG A 77 0.88 -3.42 -18.40
CA ARG A 77 -0.33 -3.29 -19.25
C ARG A 77 -1.62 -3.28 -18.44
N GLN A 78 -1.67 -4.04 -17.34
CA GLN A 78 -2.83 -4.16 -16.46
C GLN A 78 -3.03 -2.97 -15.51
N ILE A 79 -2.03 -2.09 -15.34
CA ILE A 79 -2.18 -0.88 -14.54
C ILE A 79 -3.18 0.07 -15.23
N LYS A 80 -4.10 0.65 -14.47
CA LYS A 80 -5.09 1.60 -15.00
C LYS A 80 -4.44 2.94 -15.34
N SER A 81 -4.86 3.51 -16.47
CA SER A 81 -4.53 4.88 -16.89
C SER A 81 -5.57 5.87 -16.34
N GLY A 82 -5.19 7.13 -16.15
CA GLY A 82 -6.05 8.20 -15.64
C GLY A 82 -6.17 8.28 -14.12
N GLU A 83 -5.31 7.59 -13.36
CA GLU A 83 -5.24 7.75 -11.90
C GLU A 83 -4.45 9.00 -11.51
N ALA A 84 -4.79 9.60 -10.36
CA ALA A 84 -4.09 10.76 -9.83
C ALA A 84 -2.60 10.44 -9.62
N ALA A 85 -1.72 11.28 -10.18
CA ALA A 85 -0.28 11.16 -9.97
C ALA A 85 0.04 11.31 -8.49
N GLU A 86 0.66 10.27 -7.92
CA GLU A 86 1.22 10.30 -6.56
C GLU A 86 2.60 11.00 -6.56
N PRO A 87 3.24 11.25 -5.40
CA PRO A 87 4.40 12.14 -5.29
C PRO A 87 5.64 11.71 -6.08
N ASP A 88 5.66 10.48 -6.62
CA ASP A 88 6.72 9.98 -7.52
C ASP A 88 6.73 10.65 -8.91
N THR A 89 5.83 11.61 -9.17
CA THR A 89 5.77 12.45 -10.39
C THR A 89 5.60 11.70 -11.72
N MET A 90 5.68 10.37 -11.76
CA MET A 90 5.53 9.57 -12.97
C MET A 90 4.10 9.02 -13.11
N PRO A 91 3.32 9.51 -14.09
CA PRO A 91 1.97 9.00 -14.35
C PRO A 91 2.03 7.60 -14.98
N ALA A 92 0.93 6.84 -14.85
CA ALA A 92 0.83 5.50 -15.44
C ALA A 92 1.01 5.50 -16.97
N GLU A 93 0.68 6.63 -17.60
CA GLU A 93 0.86 6.90 -19.03
C GLU A 93 2.34 6.96 -19.41
N ALA A 94 3.17 7.62 -18.60
CA ALA A 94 4.61 7.72 -18.84
C ALA A 94 5.28 6.35 -18.70
N LEU A 95 4.81 5.53 -17.76
CA LEU A 95 5.26 4.14 -17.61
C LEU A 95 4.98 3.29 -18.86
N LYS A 96 3.91 3.62 -19.60
CA LYS A 96 3.48 2.87 -20.79
C LYS A 96 4.07 3.42 -22.10
N SER A 97 4.59 4.64 -22.13
CA SER A 97 5.07 5.29 -23.36
C SER A 97 6.45 4.83 -23.80
N ASP A 98 7.39 4.59 -22.87
CA ASP A 98 8.72 4.05 -23.17
C ASP A 98 8.84 2.63 -22.62
N ARG A 99 8.22 1.70 -23.35
CA ARG A 99 7.89 0.38 -22.86
C ARG A 99 9.13 -0.51 -22.63
N GLU A 100 10.07 -0.53 -23.56
CA GLU A 100 11.23 -1.43 -23.49
C GLU A 100 12.19 -1.04 -22.37
N VAL A 101 12.48 0.26 -22.24
CA VAL A 101 13.35 0.79 -21.20
C VAL A 101 12.72 0.60 -19.82
N THR A 102 11.44 0.94 -19.69
CA THR A 102 10.70 0.82 -18.43
C THR A 102 10.54 -0.63 -17.98
N GLU A 103 10.19 -1.54 -18.91
CA GLU A 103 10.11 -2.98 -18.64
C GLU A 103 11.45 -3.53 -18.13
N SER A 104 12.55 -3.14 -18.78
CA SER A 104 13.90 -3.60 -18.41
C SER A 104 14.33 -3.10 -17.03
N MET A 105 14.08 -1.82 -16.73
CA MET A 105 14.40 -1.24 -15.42
C MET A 105 13.57 -1.87 -14.30
N LEU A 106 12.26 -2.01 -14.49
CA LEU A 106 11.37 -2.62 -13.51
C LEU A 106 11.69 -4.09 -13.29
N TYR A 107 11.98 -4.83 -14.36
CA TYR A 107 12.41 -6.21 -14.27
C TYR A 107 13.66 -6.37 -13.41
N PHE A 108 14.71 -5.58 -13.69
CA PHE A 108 15.95 -5.61 -12.91
C PHE A 108 15.69 -5.29 -11.43
N LEU A 109 14.86 -4.28 -11.16
CA LEU A 109 14.47 -3.92 -9.81
C LEU A 109 13.73 -5.06 -9.10
N PHE A 110 12.73 -5.67 -9.74
CA PHE A 110 11.92 -6.74 -9.13
C PHE A 110 12.73 -7.99 -8.89
N ARG A 111 13.61 -8.36 -9.82
CA ARG A 111 14.57 -9.44 -9.62
C ARG A 111 15.44 -9.18 -8.40
N LYS A 112 16.02 -7.98 -8.29
CA LYS A 112 16.85 -7.61 -7.14
C LYS A 112 16.07 -7.66 -5.81
N ILE A 113 14.83 -7.15 -5.79
CA ILE A 113 13.95 -7.23 -4.61
C ILE A 113 13.71 -8.68 -4.21
N TRP A 114 13.50 -9.56 -5.19
CA TRP A 114 13.25 -10.98 -4.99
C TRP A 114 14.48 -11.69 -4.41
N GLU A 115 15.65 -11.51 -5.05
CA GLU A 115 16.92 -12.13 -4.65
C GLU A 115 17.41 -11.64 -3.28
N GLU A 116 17.37 -10.33 -3.04
CA GLU A 116 17.85 -9.73 -1.79
C GLU A 116 16.82 -9.78 -0.67
N LYS A 117 15.56 -10.15 -0.98
CA LYS A 117 14.40 -10.10 -0.06
C LYS A 117 14.24 -8.73 0.62
N GLN A 118 14.67 -7.66 -0.07
CA GLN A 118 14.64 -6.29 0.42
C GLN A 118 13.98 -5.36 -0.58
N VAL A 119 13.07 -4.52 -0.10
CA VAL A 119 12.44 -3.47 -0.90
C VAL A 119 13.28 -2.19 -0.87
N PRO A 120 13.21 -1.35 -1.93
CA PRO A 120 13.91 -0.06 -1.96
C PRO A 120 13.57 0.79 -0.73
N GLN A 121 14.59 1.41 -0.12
CA GLN A 121 14.41 2.16 1.12
C GLN A 121 13.79 3.54 0.92
N THR A 122 13.92 4.14 -0.28
CA THR A 122 13.49 5.50 -0.58
C THR A 122 11.98 5.65 -0.55
N ASP A 123 11.25 4.90 -1.38
CA ASP A 123 9.83 5.24 -1.66
C ASP A 123 8.83 4.15 -1.22
N TRP A 124 9.31 2.94 -0.92
CA TRP A 124 8.42 1.80 -0.63
C TRP A 124 8.16 1.59 0.87
N LYS A 125 9.02 2.15 1.72
CA LYS A 125 8.84 2.12 3.18
C LYS A 125 7.93 3.23 3.67
N GLU A 126 7.94 4.37 2.99
CA GLU A 126 7.02 5.47 3.25
C GLU A 126 5.62 5.15 2.75
N LYS A 127 4.61 5.59 3.51
CA LYS A 127 3.19 5.37 3.20
C LYS A 127 2.45 6.68 3.26
N HIS A 128 1.94 7.12 2.11
CA HIS A 128 1.03 8.26 2.04
C HIS A 128 -0.38 7.79 2.44
N LEU A 129 -0.75 8.09 3.68
CA LEU A 129 -2.06 7.75 4.21
C LEU A 129 -3.06 8.87 3.92
N ILE A 130 -4.08 8.54 3.12
CA ILE A 130 -5.21 9.42 2.84
C ILE A 130 -6.43 8.93 3.62
N LYS A 131 -7.12 9.87 4.27
CA LYS A 131 -8.40 9.64 4.93
C LYS A 131 -9.55 9.79 3.94
N ILE A 132 -10.40 8.78 3.85
CA ILE A 132 -11.64 8.79 3.07
C ILE A 132 -12.82 8.76 4.04
N PRO A 133 -13.74 9.74 3.98
CA PRO A 133 -14.94 9.71 4.80
C PRO A 133 -15.85 8.54 4.41
N LYS A 134 -16.35 7.82 5.42
CA LYS A 134 -17.43 6.84 5.30
C LYS A 134 -18.76 7.52 5.64
N LYS A 135 -19.86 6.81 5.40
CA LYS A 135 -21.20 7.23 5.82
C LYS A 135 -21.26 7.39 7.35
N GLY A 136 -21.85 8.49 7.83
CA GLY A 136 -22.02 8.77 9.27
C GLY A 136 -21.62 10.20 9.64
N TYR A 137 -21.52 10.46 10.95
CA TYR A 137 -21.08 11.75 11.48
C TYR A 137 -19.58 11.95 11.27
N LEU A 138 -19.21 12.92 10.44
CA LEU A 138 -17.82 13.20 10.06
C LEU A 138 -16.97 13.85 11.16
N SER A 139 -17.57 14.13 12.32
CA SER A 139 -16.87 14.54 13.54
C SER A 139 -16.26 13.35 14.30
N LYS A 140 -16.67 12.11 14.00
CA LYS A 140 -16.13 10.88 14.59
C LYS A 140 -15.03 10.32 13.67
N PHE A 141 -13.84 10.08 14.22
CA PHE A 141 -12.70 9.55 13.46
C PHE A 141 -12.95 8.12 12.94
N GLU A 142 -13.74 7.31 13.64
CA GLU A 142 -14.16 5.94 13.24
C GLU A 142 -14.89 5.90 11.88
N ASN A 143 -15.57 7.00 11.54
CA ASN A 143 -16.28 7.16 10.27
C ASN A 143 -15.33 7.54 9.12
N TYR A 144 -14.02 7.34 9.28
CA TYR A 144 -13.06 7.47 8.20
C TYR A 144 -12.38 6.14 7.92
N ARG A 145 -11.94 5.97 6.68
CA ARG A 145 -11.07 4.88 6.25
C ARG A 145 -9.72 5.47 5.88
N GLY A 146 -8.64 4.90 6.40
CA GLY A 146 -7.32 5.15 5.84
C GLY A 146 -7.14 4.32 4.56
N ILE A 147 -6.71 4.96 3.49
CA ILE A 147 -6.15 4.29 2.32
C ILE A 147 -4.69 4.69 2.20
N THR A 148 -3.82 3.72 1.95
CA THR A 148 -2.44 4.00 1.59
C THR A 148 -2.37 4.05 0.08
N LEU A 149 -1.89 5.18 -0.44
CA LEU A 149 -1.50 5.23 -1.84
C LEU A 149 -0.11 4.59 -2.01
N LEU A 150 0.07 3.89 -3.13
CA LEU A 150 1.27 3.13 -3.44
C LEU A 150 1.90 3.69 -4.71
N SER A 151 3.22 3.84 -4.69
CA SER A 151 4.00 4.18 -5.89
C SER A 151 3.64 3.30 -7.07
N ILE A 152 3.73 3.85 -8.27
CA ILE A 152 3.38 3.15 -9.51
C ILE A 152 4.20 1.86 -9.66
N THR A 153 5.50 1.92 -9.35
CA THR A 153 6.43 0.79 -9.34
C THR A 153 5.98 -0.30 -8.36
N ARG A 154 5.50 0.07 -7.16
CA ARG A 154 4.98 -0.87 -6.17
C ARG A 154 3.64 -1.47 -6.58
N LYS A 155 2.77 -0.71 -7.24
CA LYS A 155 1.52 -1.23 -7.82
C LYS A 155 1.81 -2.30 -8.87
N VAL A 156 2.79 -2.07 -9.75
CA VAL A 156 3.22 -3.06 -10.76
C VAL A 156 3.75 -4.32 -10.08
N PHE A 157 4.63 -4.19 -9.10
CA PHE A 157 5.17 -5.35 -8.37
C PHE A 157 4.06 -6.15 -7.67
N ASN A 158 3.15 -5.48 -6.97
CA ASN A 158 2.00 -6.14 -6.35
C ASN A 158 1.12 -6.86 -7.38
N ARG A 159 1.02 -6.33 -8.61
CA ARG A 159 0.28 -6.97 -9.69
C ARG A 159 0.99 -8.25 -10.16
N VAL A 160 2.30 -8.24 -10.30
CA VAL A 160 3.09 -9.45 -10.60
C VAL A 160 2.82 -10.54 -9.56
N LEU A 161 2.99 -10.21 -8.27
CA LEU A 161 2.75 -11.16 -7.18
C LEU A 161 1.32 -11.69 -7.17
N LEU A 162 0.34 -10.81 -7.39
CA LEU A 162 -1.06 -11.21 -7.44
C LEU A 162 -1.33 -12.20 -8.58
N ASN A 163 -0.74 -11.98 -9.75
CA ASN A 163 -0.92 -12.89 -10.89
C ASN A 163 -0.28 -14.25 -10.59
N GLN A 164 0.94 -14.30 -10.03
CA GLN A 164 1.59 -15.55 -9.64
C GLN A 164 0.78 -16.36 -8.61
N VAL A 165 0.27 -15.69 -7.56
CA VAL A 165 -0.58 -16.33 -6.56
C VAL A 165 -1.86 -16.86 -7.20
N LYS A 166 -2.49 -16.05 -8.07
CA LYS A 166 -3.74 -16.43 -8.72
C LYS A 166 -3.53 -17.63 -9.65
N ASP A 167 -2.52 -17.58 -10.50
CA ASP A 167 -2.20 -18.63 -11.45
C ASP A 167 -1.88 -19.94 -10.72
N SER A 168 -1.25 -19.88 -9.53
CA SER A 168 -1.01 -21.08 -8.74
C SER A 168 -2.22 -21.60 -7.97
N VAL A 169 -3.18 -20.76 -7.60
CA VAL A 169 -4.40 -21.17 -6.87
C VAL A 169 -5.47 -21.70 -7.83
N ASP A 170 -5.54 -21.15 -9.04
CA ASP A 170 -6.53 -21.49 -10.06
C ASP A 170 -6.05 -22.59 -11.04
N ALA A 171 -4.81 -23.09 -10.89
CA ALA A 171 -4.23 -24.19 -11.69
C ALA A 171 -4.67 -25.58 -11.20
#